data_AF-B0E686-F1
#
_entry.id   AF-B0E686-F1
#
_cell.length_a   1.000
_cell.length_b   1.000
_cell.length_c   1.000
_cell.angle_alpha   90.00
_cell.angle_beta   90.00
_cell.angle_gamma   90.00
#
_symmetry.space_group_name_H-M   'P 1'
#
loop_
_entity.id
_entity.type
_entity.pdbx_description
1 polymer ?
#
loop_
_entity_poly.entity_id
_entity_poly.type
_entity_poly.pdbx_seq_one_letter_code
_entity_poly.pdbx_strand_id
1 'polypeptide(L)'
;MEFSSERPNELTLLKRESKTYEAIQQGVIIGLLIINGYSIEINAPSRFAIKSLQLFSINEIYFNSIAMKFGITINVSCELGYEEEMKEKGEMDEKTKKRVIKNTKRRRDINKSAITFNTMVQMVENIGYKITKRSIKSAKKTIQMIKIKEIGIGEEWKMKEERIQEIGSLINQYIKGLITGTGKTIILRNDDQYINSLFIINTEEENKWMNISESTSHEVFLL
;
A
#
# COMPACT_ATOMS: atom_id res chain seq x y z
N MET A 1 11.19 26.33 -34.02
CA MET A 1 10.47 25.79 -32.85
C MET A 1 11.48 25.02 -32.01
N GLU A 2 12.10 25.67 -31.04
CA GLU A 2 12.94 24.98 -30.06
C GLU A 2 12.04 24.25 -29.07
N PHE A 3 12.09 22.92 -29.07
CA PHE A 3 11.58 22.12 -27.97
C PHE A 3 12.54 22.34 -26.79
N SER A 4 12.21 23.25 -25.88
CA SER A 4 12.82 23.29 -24.57
C SER A 4 12.46 22.00 -23.84
N SER A 5 13.32 21.00 -23.95
CA SER A 5 13.32 19.83 -23.07
C SER A 5 13.77 20.28 -21.67
N GLU A 6 12.87 20.95 -20.94
CA GLU A 6 13.14 21.38 -19.57
C GLU A 6 13.44 20.15 -18.71
N ARG A 7 14.72 19.98 -18.36
CA ARG A 7 15.12 18.99 -17.37
C ARG A 7 14.37 19.31 -16.07
N PRO A 8 13.71 18.32 -15.44
CA PRO A 8 12.98 18.57 -14.21
C PRO A 8 13.97 19.09 -13.16
N ASN A 9 13.58 20.10 -12.40
CA ASN A 9 14.38 20.53 -11.26
C ASN A 9 14.51 19.40 -10.21
N GLU A 10 15.55 19.49 -9.39
CA GLU A 10 15.92 18.46 -8.40
C GLU A 10 14.76 18.11 -7.46
N LEU A 11 14.01 19.11 -6.98
CA LEU A 11 12.84 18.91 -6.13
C LEU A 11 11.74 18.05 -6.82
N THR A 12 11.59 18.19 -8.14
CA THR A 12 10.64 17.38 -8.91
C THR A 12 11.12 15.94 -9.04
N LEU A 13 12.42 15.71 -9.18
CA LEU A 13 13.01 14.37 -9.21
C LEU A 13 12.82 13.66 -7.87
N LEU A 14 13.18 14.32 -6.75
CA LEU A 14 13.00 13.78 -5.41
C LEU A 14 11.54 13.41 -5.11
N LYS A 15 10.57 14.24 -5.54
CA LYS A 15 9.14 13.93 -5.40
C LYS A 15 8.70 12.73 -6.23
N ARG A 16 9.28 12.53 -7.42
CA ARG A 16 8.99 11.36 -8.26
C ARG A 16 9.55 10.09 -7.64
N GLU A 17 10.80 10.13 -7.19
CA GLU A 17 11.45 9.02 -6.49
C GLU A 17 10.67 8.62 -5.24
N SER A 18 10.25 9.59 -4.44
CA SER A 18 9.43 9.35 -3.25
C SER A 18 8.11 8.63 -3.56
N LYS A 19 7.41 9.02 -4.64
CA LYS A 19 6.17 8.35 -5.08
C LYS A 19 6.43 6.95 -5.64
N THR A 20 7.49 6.79 -6.42
CA THR A 20 7.92 5.48 -6.92
C THR A 20 8.22 4.55 -5.76
N TYR A 21 8.91 5.04 -4.73
CA TYR A 21 9.21 4.29 -3.52
C TYR A 21 7.93 3.83 -2.78
N GLU A 22 6.92 4.70 -2.64
CA GLU A 22 5.62 4.32 -2.07
C GLU A 22 4.91 3.23 -2.88
N ALA A 23 4.90 3.36 -4.20
CA ALA A 23 4.28 2.39 -5.10
C ALA A 23 4.97 1.01 -5.05
N ILE A 24 6.30 0.98 -4.91
CA ILE A 24 7.09 -0.24 -4.71
C ILE A 24 6.71 -0.91 -3.41
N GLN A 25 6.67 -0.15 -2.31
CA GLN A 25 6.30 -0.69 -1.01
C GLN A 25 4.89 -1.24 -0.98
N GLN A 26 3.94 -0.58 -1.66
CA GLN A 26 2.60 -1.11 -1.84
C GLN A 26 2.64 -2.43 -2.61
N GLY A 27 3.45 -2.53 -3.68
CA GLY A 27 3.61 -3.76 -4.45
C GLY A 27 4.04 -4.95 -3.59
N VAL A 28 5.07 -4.79 -2.75
CA VAL A 28 5.53 -5.91 -1.89
C VAL A 28 4.48 -6.30 -0.85
N ILE A 29 3.78 -5.33 -0.25
CA ILE A 29 2.72 -5.61 0.73
C ILE A 29 1.52 -6.30 0.09
N ILE A 30 1.14 -5.92 -1.14
CA ILE A 30 0.15 -6.66 -1.93
C ILE A 30 0.60 -8.11 -2.10
N GLY A 31 1.84 -8.33 -2.54
CA GLY A 31 2.39 -9.67 -2.72
C GLY A 31 2.33 -10.52 -1.47
N LEU A 32 2.78 -9.98 -0.33
CA LEU A 32 2.74 -10.67 0.96
C LEU A 32 1.31 -11.03 1.39
N LEU A 33 0.33 -10.17 1.16
CA LEU A 33 -1.07 -10.52 1.44
C LEU A 33 -1.54 -11.66 0.52
N ILE A 34 -1.22 -11.60 -0.77
CA ILE A 34 -1.62 -12.64 -1.74
C ILE A 34 -1.09 -14.02 -1.37
N ILE A 35 0.21 -14.13 -1.11
CA ILE A 35 0.82 -15.44 -0.76
C ILE A 35 0.32 -15.99 0.59
N ASN A 36 -0.29 -15.15 1.42
CA ASN A 36 -0.91 -15.54 2.69
C ASN A 36 -2.44 -15.69 2.60
N GLY A 37 -2.97 -15.94 1.41
CA GLY A 37 -4.36 -16.34 1.22
C GLY A 37 -5.36 -15.20 0.96
N TYR A 38 -4.89 -13.96 0.89
CA TYR A 38 -5.76 -12.80 0.61
C TYR A 38 -5.94 -12.59 -0.91
N SER A 39 -7.12 -12.11 -1.30
CA SER A 39 -7.35 -11.58 -2.65
C SER A 39 -7.62 -10.08 -2.55
N ILE A 40 -7.22 -9.30 -3.57
CA ILE A 40 -7.27 -7.84 -3.52
C ILE A 40 -7.94 -7.30 -4.79
N GLU A 41 -8.99 -6.50 -4.59
CA GLU A 41 -9.63 -5.76 -5.66
C GLU A 41 -9.00 -4.38 -5.81
N ILE A 42 -8.55 -4.07 -7.03
CA ILE A 42 -7.81 -2.85 -7.37
C ILE A 42 -8.57 -2.07 -8.43
N ASN A 43 -8.88 -0.81 -8.11
CA ASN A 43 -9.54 0.10 -9.04
C ASN A 43 -8.58 0.52 -10.16
N ALA A 44 -9.09 0.51 -11.40
CA ALA A 44 -8.37 1.09 -12.52
C ALA A 44 -8.19 2.60 -12.31
N PRO A 45 -6.95 3.13 -12.34
CA PRO A 45 -6.75 4.56 -12.28
C PRO A 45 -7.26 5.19 -13.59
N SER A 46 -7.87 6.37 -13.49
CA SER A 46 -8.33 7.12 -14.67
C SER A 46 -7.17 7.52 -15.60
N ARG A 47 -5.96 7.67 -15.05
CA ARG A 47 -4.71 7.93 -15.77
C ARG A 47 -3.54 7.29 -15.04
N PHE A 48 -2.67 6.63 -15.78
CA PHE A 48 -1.42 6.10 -15.24
C PHE A 48 -0.34 7.18 -15.17
N ALA A 49 0.51 7.07 -14.15
CA ALA A 49 1.76 7.81 -14.12
C ALA A 49 2.69 7.40 -15.27
N ILE A 50 3.22 8.39 -15.99
CA ILE A 50 4.16 8.20 -17.11
C ILE A 50 5.59 8.04 -16.60
N LYS A 51 5.97 8.79 -15.56
CA LYS A 51 7.36 8.96 -15.10
C LYS A 51 7.66 8.37 -13.72
N SER A 52 6.68 7.72 -13.10
CA SER A 52 6.82 7.06 -11.79
C SER A 52 6.00 5.78 -11.78
N LEU A 53 6.30 4.89 -10.84
CA LEU A 53 5.42 3.76 -10.55
C LEU A 53 4.08 4.24 -9.98
N GLN A 54 3.06 3.38 -10.09
CA GLN A 54 1.68 3.73 -9.77
C GLN A 54 1.33 3.28 -8.36
N LEU A 55 0.95 4.21 -7.49
CA LEU A 55 0.27 3.83 -6.25
C LEU A 55 -1.20 3.51 -6.59
N PHE A 56 -1.61 2.27 -6.36
CA PHE A 56 -2.92 1.76 -6.71
C PHE A 56 -3.96 2.04 -5.63
N SER A 57 -5.21 2.22 -6.05
CA SER A 57 -6.35 2.40 -5.15
C SER A 57 -6.98 1.04 -4.86
N ILE A 58 -6.87 0.59 -3.61
CA ILE A 58 -7.44 -0.67 -3.16
C ILE A 58 -8.92 -0.47 -2.83
N ASN A 59 -9.79 -1.25 -3.47
CA ASN A 59 -11.23 -1.18 -3.26
C ASN A 59 -11.67 -2.07 -2.10
N GLU A 60 -11.28 -3.34 -2.15
CA GLU A 60 -11.67 -4.37 -1.20
C GLU A 60 -10.54 -5.39 -1.03
N ILE A 61 -10.47 -6.02 0.14
CA ILE A 61 -9.60 -7.16 0.42
C ILE A 61 -10.50 -8.31 0.88
N TYR A 62 -10.20 -9.51 0.38
CA TYR A 62 -10.94 -10.72 0.69
C TYR A 62 -10.02 -11.71 1.38
N PHE A 63 -10.55 -12.42 2.37
CA PHE A 63 -9.89 -13.58 2.99
C PHE A 63 -10.82 -14.78 2.84
N ASN A 64 -10.33 -15.89 2.27
CA ASN A 64 -11.15 -17.05 1.96
C ASN A 64 -12.45 -16.72 1.20
N SER A 65 -12.36 -15.82 0.21
CA SER A 65 -13.48 -15.30 -0.59
C SER A 65 -14.51 -14.45 0.18
N ILE A 66 -14.25 -14.11 1.44
CA ILE A 66 -15.12 -13.24 2.25
C ILE A 66 -14.56 -11.81 2.23
N ALA A 67 -15.39 -10.85 1.83
CA ALA A 67 -15.02 -9.44 1.84
C ALA A 67 -14.79 -8.92 3.26
N MET A 68 -13.67 -8.23 3.47
CA MET A 68 -13.28 -7.70 4.79
C MET A 68 -13.87 -6.31 5.08
N LYS A 69 -14.67 -5.76 4.16
CA LYS A 69 -15.18 -4.38 4.24
C LYS A 69 -14.03 -3.36 4.33
N PHE A 70 -12.92 -3.64 3.66
CA PHE A 70 -11.70 -2.87 3.73
C PHE A 70 -11.93 -1.43 3.23
N GLY A 71 -12.47 -1.25 2.02
CA GLY A 71 -12.73 0.08 1.46
C GLY A 71 -13.67 0.93 2.32
N ILE A 72 -14.68 0.30 2.93
CA ILE A 72 -15.60 0.96 3.86
C ILE A 72 -14.85 1.42 5.11
N THR A 73 -14.04 0.54 5.71
CA THR A 73 -13.25 0.84 6.92
C THR A 73 -12.28 2.00 6.69
N ILE A 74 -11.60 2.04 5.54
CA ILE A 74 -10.74 3.15 5.14
C ILE A 74 -11.54 4.45 5.01
N ASN A 75 -12.69 4.41 4.34
CA ASN A 75 -13.53 5.60 4.17
C ASN A 75 -14.02 6.14 5.51
N VAL A 76 -14.50 5.29 6.42
CA VAL A 76 -14.91 5.69 7.78
C VAL A 76 -13.76 6.36 8.52
N SER A 77 -12.56 5.77 8.48
CA SER A 77 -11.36 6.34 9.12
C SER A 77 -11.01 7.72 8.55
N CYS A 78 -11.16 7.91 7.24
CA CYS A 78 -10.95 9.20 6.59
C CYS A 78 -11.99 10.25 6.97
N GLU A 79 -13.27 9.87 7.09
CA GLU A 79 -14.34 10.80 7.47
C GLU A 79 -14.21 11.21 8.95
N LEU A 80 -13.89 10.29 9.85
CA LEU A 80 -13.65 10.62 11.26
C LEU A 80 -12.54 11.67 11.42
N GLY A 81 -11.40 11.49 10.74
CA GLY A 81 -10.32 12.48 10.76
C GLY A 81 -10.69 13.81 10.08
N TYR A 82 -11.56 13.79 9.07
CA TYR A 82 -12.08 15.01 8.45
C TYR A 82 -12.99 15.78 9.42
N GLU A 83 -13.90 15.09 10.10
CA GLU A 83 -14.84 15.67 11.06
C GLU A 83 -14.13 16.25 12.27
N GLU A 84 -13.13 15.55 12.81
CA GLU A 84 -12.30 16.01 13.92
C GLU A 84 -11.57 17.31 13.56
N GLU A 85 -10.90 17.35 12.40
CA GLU A 85 -10.24 18.58 11.96
C GLU A 85 -11.23 19.73 11.73
N MET A 86 -12.44 19.45 11.25
CA MET A 86 -13.47 20.49 11.09
C MET A 86 -13.98 21.02 12.42
N LYS A 87 -14.17 20.17 13.43
CA LYS A 87 -14.57 20.57 14.78
C LYS A 87 -13.54 21.51 15.42
N GLU A 88 -12.25 21.25 15.25
CA GLU A 88 -11.16 22.10 15.77
C GLU A 88 -11.14 23.53 15.18
N LYS A 89 -11.82 23.78 14.05
CA LYS A 89 -11.76 25.08 13.35
C LYS A 89 -12.74 26.11 13.92
N GLY A 90 -13.76 25.67 14.67
CA GLY A 90 -14.78 26.55 15.24
C GLY A 90 -15.62 27.30 14.20
N GLU A 91 -16.27 28.37 14.63
CA GLU A 91 -17.04 29.26 13.74
C GLU A 91 -16.12 30.08 12.84
N MET A 92 -16.51 30.23 11.58
CA MET A 92 -15.75 30.93 10.55
C MET A 92 -16.70 31.68 9.63
N ASP A 93 -16.23 32.81 9.08
CA ASP A 93 -16.93 33.47 7.98
C ASP A 93 -16.99 32.58 6.72
N GLU A 94 -17.96 32.86 5.85
CA GLU A 94 -18.27 32.03 4.68
C GLU A 94 -17.08 31.88 3.70
N LYS A 95 -16.24 32.92 3.56
CA LYS A 95 -15.08 32.87 2.66
C LYS A 95 -13.97 32.00 3.24
N THR A 96 -13.72 32.11 4.54
CA THR A 96 -12.75 31.26 5.26
C THR A 96 -13.22 29.81 5.29
N LYS A 97 -14.50 29.57 5.56
CA LYS A 97 -15.12 28.24 5.57
C LYS A 97 -14.91 27.49 4.24
N LYS A 98 -15.16 28.14 3.10
CA LYS A 98 -14.93 27.54 1.77
C LYS A 98 -13.46 27.13 1.56
N ARG A 99 -12.50 27.98 1.95
CA ARG A 99 -11.07 27.69 1.84
C ARG A 99 -10.66 26.52 2.74
N VAL A 100 -11.16 26.49 3.97
CA VAL A 100 -10.89 25.41 4.94
C VAL A 100 -11.45 24.09 4.44
N ILE A 101 -12.70 24.05 3.99
CA ILE A 101 -13.33 22.85 3.40
C ILE A 101 -12.48 22.28 2.27
N LYS A 102 -12.04 23.13 1.33
CA LYS A 102 -11.18 22.70 0.22
C LYS A 102 -9.86 22.07 0.70
N ASN A 103 -9.19 22.71 1.67
CA ASN A 103 -7.90 22.23 2.18
C ASN A 103 -8.03 20.96 3.02
N THR A 104 -9.08 20.83 3.81
CA THR A 104 -9.34 19.62 4.61
C THR A 104 -9.74 18.45 3.72
N LYS A 105 -10.58 18.65 2.69
CA LYS A 105 -10.88 17.61 1.70
C LYS A 105 -9.61 17.11 1.00
N ARG A 106 -8.75 18.03 0.55
CA ARG A 106 -7.46 17.64 -0.05
C ARG A 106 -6.58 16.81 0.89
N ARG A 107 -6.56 17.13 2.18
CA ARG A 107 -5.78 16.37 3.17
C ARG A 107 -6.40 15.02 3.49
N ARG A 108 -7.73 14.95 3.55
CA ARG A 108 -8.45 13.68 3.61
C ARG A 108 -8.04 12.75 2.47
N ASP A 109 -7.98 13.25 1.23
CA ASP A 109 -7.56 12.44 0.07
C ASP A 109 -6.11 11.94 0.20
N ILE A 110 -5.20 12.79 0.68
CA ILE A 110 -3.80 12.40 0.94
C ILE A 110 -3.72 11.34 2.05
N ASN A 111 -4.48 11.55 3.13
CA ASN A 111 -4.53 10.63 4.26
C ASN A 111 -5.12 9.29 3.84
N LYS A 112 -6.08 9.25 2.92
CA LYS A 112 -6.68 8.01 2.43
C LYS A 112 -5.62 7.02 1.94
N SER A 113 -4.71 7.47 1.07
CA SER A 113 -3.62 6.61 0.59
C SER A 113 -2.70 6.11 1.71
N ALA A 114 -2.37 6.99 2.67
CA ALA A 114 -1.53 6.64 3.81
C ALA A 114 -2.21 5.66 4.76
N ILE A 115 -3.49 5.88 5.09
CA ILE A 115 -4.30 4.98 5.92
C ILE A 115 -4.40 3.62 5.22
N THR A 116 -4.78 3.58 3.93
CA THR A 116 -4.86 2.34 3.15
C THR A 116 -3.57 1.53 3.25
N PHE A 117 -2.44 2.14 2.95
CA PHE A 117 -1.16 1.44 3.00
C PHE A 117 -0.81 0.99 4.43
N ASN A 118 -0.98 1.86 5.42
CA ASN A 118 -0.64 1.55 6.81
C ASN A 118 -1.52 0.41 7.36
N THR A 119 -2.80 0.35 7.00
CA THR A 119 -3.69 -0.76 7.37
C THR A 119 -3.24 -2.06 6.70
N MET A 120 -2.84 -2.05 5.42
CA MET A 120 -2.29 -3.25 4.78
C MET A 120 -1.00 -3.73 5.44
N VAL A 121 -0.13 -2.80 5.87
CA VAL A 121 1.07 -3.12 6.65
C VAL A 121 0.69 -3.79 7.98
N GLN A 122 -0.31 -3.26 8.69
CA GLN A 122 -0.82 -3.89 9.92
C GLN A 122 -1.39 -5.29 9.67
N MET A 123 -2.07 -5.51 8.55
CA MET A 123 -2.55 -6.84 8.19
C MET A 123 -1.37 -7.82 8.00
N VAL A 124 -0.30 -7.38 7.33
CA VAL A 124 0.92 -8.17 7.19
C VAL A 124 1.61 -8.39 8.55
N GLU A 125 1.66 -7.40 9.43
CA GLU A 125 2.16 -7.56 10.80
C GLU A 125 1.31 -8.60 11.58
N ASN A 126 -0.01 -8.59 11.43
CA ASN A 126 -0.92 -9.54 12.10
C ASN A 126 -0.79 -10.98 11.61
N ILE A 127 -0.30 -11.19 10.38
CA ILE A 127 0.02 -12.52 9.85
C ILE A 127 1.30 -13.09 10.52
N GLY A 128 2.14 -12.23 11.12
CA GLY A 128 3.37 -12.63 11.81
C GLY A 128 4.65 -12.03 11.25
N TYR A 129 4.57 -11.16 10.24
CA TYR A 129 5.74 -10.47 9.72
C TYR A 129 6.20 -9.33 10.65
N LYS A 130 7.51 -9.14 10.75
CA LYS A 130 8.13 -8.03 11.46
C LYS A 130 8.53 -6.94 10.45
N ILE A 131 7.89 -5.77 10.55
CA ILE A 131 8.15 -4.64 9.65
C ILE A 131 9.03 -3.60 10.35
N THR A 132 10.30 -3.50 9.93
CA THR A 132 11.21 -2.46 10.39
C THR A 132 10.96 -1.18 9.60
N LYS A 133 10.68 -0.07 10.30
CA LYS A 133 10.26 1.22 9.72
C LYS A 133 11.46 2.19 9.69
N ARG A 134 11.59 3.01 8.65
CA ARG A 134 12.52 4.15 8.65
C ARG A 134 11.95 5.27 9.50
N SER A 135 12.80 5.97 10.23
CA SER A 135 12.43 7.21 10.90
C SER A 135 12.17 8.30 9.86
N ILE A 136 11.05 9.01 10.01
CA ILE A 136 10.67 10.10 9.13
C ILE A 136 10.18 11.24 10.00
N LYS A 137 10.40 12.48 9.56
CA LYS A 137 9.86 13.65 10.25
C LYS A 137 8.34 13.58 10.29
N SER A 138 7.77 13.76 11.47
CA SER A 138 6.32 13.75 11.68
C SER A 138 5.67 14.89 10.89
N ALA A 139 4.50 14.61 10.32
CA ALA A 139 3.67 15.62 9.69
C ALA A 139 2.58 16.07 10.67
N LYS A 140 2.40 17.39 10.82
CA LYS A 140 1.46 17.95 11.82
C LYS A 140 -0.01 17.65 11.56
N LYS A 141 -0.42 17.47 10.30
CA LYS A 141 -1.83 17.43 9.88
C LYS A 141 -2.18 16.36 8.85
N THR A 142 -1.20 15.55 8.46
CA THR A 142 -1.40 14.47 7.49
C THR A 142 -0.84 13.21 8.09
N ILE A 143 -1.54 12.09 7.85
CA ILE A 143 -1.06 10.78 8.26
C ILE A 143 0.15 10.45 7.40
N GLN A 144 1.22 10.04 8.05
CA GLN A 144 2.42 9.63 7.37
C GLN A 144 2.31 8.18 6.94
N MET A 145 2.55 7.94 5.64
CA MET A 145 2.69 6.59 5.12
C MET A 145 3.96 5.96 5.68
N ILE A 146 3.84 4.75 6.21
CA ILE A 146 4.97 3.97 6.72
C ILE A 146 6.03 3.81 5.61
N LYS A 147 7.30 3.95 5.97
CA LYS A 147 8.42 3.62 5.09
C LYS A 147 9.10 2.37 5.62
N ILE A 148 8.79 1.24 5.02
CA ILE A 148 9.43 -0.05 5.27
C ILE A 148 10.93 0.03 4.92
N LYS A 149 11.79 -0.45 5.81
CA LYS A 149 13.23 -0.63 5.61
C LYS A 149 13.57 -2.11 5.40
N GLU A 150 12.92 -2.98 6.16
CA GLU A 150 13.14 -4.42 6.16
C GLU A 150 11.84 -5.12 6.54
N ILE A 151 11.60 -6.30 5.96
CA ILE A 151 10.48 -7.19 6.28
C ILE A 151 11.08 -8.52 6.72
N GLY A 152 10.74 -9.00 7.91
CA GLY A 152 11.18 -10.32 8.39
C GLY A 152 10.01 -11.24 8.70
N ILE A 153 10.27 -12.55 8.72
CA ILE A 153 9.35 -13.56 9.28
C ILE A 153 10.19 -14.55 10.09
N GLY A 154 9.76 -14.83 11.32
CA GLY A 154 10.58 -15.58 12.27
C GLY A 154 11.90 -14.87 12.62
N GLU A 155 12.97 -15.65 12.80
CA GLU A 155 14.30 -15.15 13.17
C GLU A 155 15.30 -15.10 12.00
N GLU A 156 15.14 -15.95 10.99
CA GLU A 156 16.14 -16.17 9.94
C GLU A 156 15.85 -15.42 8.63
N TRP A 157 14.58 -15.27 8.26
CA TRP A 157 14.26 -14.69 6.96
C TRP A 157 14.05 -13.17 7.06
N LYS A 158 14.78 -12.44 6.21
CA LYS A 158 14.71 -10.98 6.11
C LYS A 158 14.82 -10.51 4.66
N MET A 159 13.81 -9.80 4.21
CA MET A 159 13.83 -9.04 2.97
C MET A 159 14.31 -7.60 3.24
N LYS A 160 15.49 -7.26 2.72
CA LYS A 160 16.08 -5.92 2.78
C LYS A 160 15.61 -5.03 1.63
N GLU A 161 16.03 -3.77 1.66
CA GLU A 161 15.61 -2.71 0.74
C GLU A 161 15.73 -3.09 -0.74
N GLU A 162 16.84 -3.71 -1.15
CA GLU A 162 17.09 -4.08 -2.55
C GLU A 162 16.05 -5.09 -3.05
N ARG A 163 15.75 -6.12 -2.23
CA ARG A 163 14.78 -7.14 -2.57
C ARG A 163 13.34 -6.63 -2.50
N ILE A 164 13.04 -5.73 -1.55
CA ILE A 164 11.76 -5.00 -1.50
C ILE A 164 11.59 -4.19 -2.79
N GLN A 165 12.66 -3.51 -3.24
CA GLN A 165 12.65 -2.69 -4.45
C GLN A 165 12.41 -3.54 -5.70
N GLU A 166 13.07 -4.68 -5.82
CA GLU A 166 12.91 -5.62 -6.92
C GLU A 166 11.49 -6.20 -6.98
N ILE A 167 11.05 -6.91 -5.93
CA ILE A 167 9.73 -7.57 -5.91
C ILE A 167 8.61 -6.54 -6.02
N GLY A 168 8.71 -5.44 -5.26
CA GLY A 168 7.70 -4.39 -5.27
C GLY A 168 7.55 -3.74 -6.65
N SER A 169 8.65 -3.54 -7.38
CA SER A 169 8.61 -3.01 -8.74
C SER A 169 7.97 -3.99 -9.72
N LEU A 170 8.33 -5.27 -9.65
CA LEU A 170 7.79 -6.33 -10.52
C LEU A 170 6.29 -6.47 -10.35
N ILE A 171 5.81 -6.56 -9.11
CA ILE A 171 4.37 -6.62 -8.81
C ILE A 171 3.66 -5.36 -9.30
N ASN A 172 4.24 -4.18 -9.07
CA ASN A 172 3.62 -2.92 -9.53
C ASN A 172 3.42 -2.89 -11.05
N GLN A 173 4.45 -3.30 -11.80
CA GLN A 173 4.42 -3.35 -13.26
C GLN A 173 3.44 -4.41 -13.77
N TYR A 174 3.39 -5.57 -13.10
CA TYR A 174 2.44 -6.63 -13.41
C TYR A 174 0.98 -6.16 -13.27
N ILE A 175 0.64 -5.57 -12.11
CA ILE A 175 -0.69 -5.00 -11.85
C ILE A 175 -1.04 -3.93 -12.89
N LYS A 176 -0.09 -3.04 -13.21
CA LYS A 176 -0.27 -2.03 -14.25
C LYS A 176 -0.61 -2.70 -15.59
N GLY A 177 0.14 -3.73 -15.98
CA GLY A 177 -0.09 -4.50 -17.20
C GLY A 177 -1.51 -5.09 -17.27
N LEU A 178 -1.95 -5.76 -16.20
CA LEU A 178 -3.29 -6.33 -16.10
C LEU A 178 -4.40 -5.28 -16.26
N ILE A 179 -4.27 -4.14 -15.57
CA ILE A 179 -5.26 -3.07 -15.66
C ILE A 179 -5.24 -2.42 -17.05
N THR A 180 -4.06 -2.20 -17.64
CA THR A 180 -3.99 -1.64 -19.00
C THR A 180 -4.56 -2.57 -20.06
N GLY A 181 -4.42 -3.89 -19.87
CA GLY A 181 -4.99 -4.88 -20.78
C GLY A 181 -6.51 -4.99 -20.69
N THR A 182 -7.09 -4.79 -19.50
CA THR A 182 -8.53 -4.91 -19.27
C THR A 182 -9.29 -3.58 -19.34
N GLY A 183 -8.61 -2.47 -19.06
CA GLY A 183 -9.20 -1.14 -18.90
C GLY A 183 -10.15 -1.01 -17.70
N LYS A 184 -10.18 -2.00 -16.80
CA LYS A 184 -11.20 -2.12 -15.73
C LYS A 184 -10.54 -2.45 -14.39
N THR A 185 -11.32 -2.31 -13.33
CA THR A 185 -10.98 -2.85 -12.01
C THR A 185 -10.63 -4.34 -12.15
N ILE A 186 -9.58 -4.76 -11.43
CA ILE A 186 -9.12 -6.15 -11.42
C ILE A 186 -9.23 -6.73 -10.01
N ILE A 187 -9.29 -8.06 -9.94
CA ILE A 187 -9.14 -8.82 -8.69
C ILE A 187 -7.89 -9.66 -8.83
N LEU A 188 -6.87 -9.37 -8.02
CA LEU A 188 -5.72 -10.25 -7.85
C LEU A 188 -6.13 -11.34 -6.87
N ARG A 189 -6.06 -12.60 -7.30
CA ARG A 189 -6.48 -13.74 -6.51
C ARG A 189 -5.32 -14.27 -5.66
N ASN A 190 -5.63 -14.96 -4.56
CA ASN A 190 -4.60 -15.57 -3.70
C ASN A 190 -3.78 -16.68 -4.40
N ASP A 191 -4.29 -17.23 -5.49
CA ASP A 191 -3.64 -18.23 -6.35
C ASP A 191 -2.89 -17.60 -7.56
N ASP A 192 -2.63 -16.29 -7.56
CA ASP A 192 -1.91 -15.61 -8.64
C ASP A 192 -0.50 -16.18 -8.81
N GLN A 193 -0.30 -16.95 -9.90
CA GLN A 193 0.92 -17.70 -10.13
C GLN A 193 2.16 -16.80 -10.27
N TYR A 194 2.00 -15.64 -10.92
CA TYR A 194 3.13 -14.73 -11.12
C TYR A 194 3.57 -14.15 -9.79
N ILE A 195 2.64 -13.63 -8.99
CA ILE A 195 2.96 -13.05 -7.67
C ILE A 195 3.56 -14.12 -6.76
N ASN A 196 2.93 -15.30 -6.68
CA ASN A 196 3.45 -16.41 -5.88
C ASN A 196 4.89 -16.76 -6.27
N SER A 197 5.20 -16.83 -7.56
CA SER A 197 6.55 -17.16 -8.05
C SER A 197 7.65 -16.18 -7.61
N LEU A 198 7.31 -14.90 -7.35
CA LEU A 198 8.30 -13.90 -6.89
C LEU A 198 8.78 -14.14 -5.46
N PHE A 199 7.98 -14.88 -4.68
CA PHE A 199 8.30 -15.26 -3.30
C PHE A 199 8.73 -16.72 -3.17
N ILE A 200 8.70 -17.50 -4.25
CA ILE A 200 9.36 -18.79 -4.32
C ILE A 200 10.86 -18.52 -4.33
N ILE A 201 11.50 -18.78 -3.20
CA ILE A 201 12.94 -18.64 -3.01
C ILE A 201 13.63 -19.63 -3.95
N ASN A 202 14.58 -19.16 -4.78
CA ASN A 202 15.49 -20.06 -5.50
C ASN A 202 16.16 -20.97 -4.46
N THR A 203 15.83 -22.24 -4.57
CA THR A 203 16.23 -23.35 -3.69
C THR A 203 17.75 -23.49 -3.60
N GLU A 204 18.34 -22.92 -2.56
CA GLU A 204 19.46 -23.50 -1.80
C GLU A 204 19.31 -23.30 -0.27
N GLU A 205 18.38 -22.46 0.21
CA GLU A 205 18.14 -22.24 1.66
C GLU A 205 16.71 -22.65 2.09
N GLU A 206 16.40 -23.94 1.91
CA GLU A 206 15.09 -24.54 2.18
C GLU A 206 14.68 -24.57 3.67
N ASN A 207 13.35 -24.58 3.88
CA ASN A 207 12.61 -25.13 5.02
C ASN A 207 12.25 -24.25 6.23
N LYS A 208 11.56 -23.12 6.01
CA LYS A 208 10.74 -22.50 7.09
C LYS A 208 9.31 -22.09 6.75
N TRP A 209 8.93 -22.02 5.47
CA TRP A 209 7.61 -21.49 5.10
C TRP A 209 6.44 -22.45 5.32
N MET A 210 6.62 -23.77 5.18
CA MET A 210 5.49 -24.73 5.26
C MET A 210 5.13 -25.20 6.68
N ASN A 211 5.98 -25.01 7.69
CA ASN A 211 5.69 -25.48 9.06
C ASN A 211 4.92 -24.46 9.93
N ILE A 212 4.80 -23.20 9.49
CA ILE A 212 4.14 -22.13 10.28
C ILE A 212 2.62 -22.08 10.01
N SER A 213 2.16 -22.43 8.80
CA SER A 213 0.73 -22.50 8.48
C SER A 213 0.03 -23.72 9.11
N GLU A 214 0.73 -24.84 9.32
CA GLU A 214 0.15 -26.01 9.98
C GLU A 214 0.03 -25.84 11.52
N SER A 215 0.95 -25.09 12.13
CA SER A 215 0.98 -24.86 13.59
C SER A 215 -0.02 -23.81 14.07
N THR A 216 -0.30 -22.78 13.28
CA THR A 216 -1.31 -21.76 13.64
C THR A 216 -2.76 -22.22 13.42
N SER A 217 -2.97 -23.28 12.63
CA SER A 217 -4.29 -23.87 12.40
C SER A 217 -4.80 -24.71 13.59
N HIS A 218 -3.91 -25.16 14.48
CA HIS A 218 -4.26 -26.05 15.60
C HIS A 218 -4.43 -25.35 16.95
N GLU A 219 -4.00 -24.09 17.10
CA GLU A 219 -4.09 -23.38 18.40
C GLU A 219 -5.30 -22.44 18.54
N VAL A 220 -6.09 -22.20 17.49
CA VAL A 220 -7.27 -21.29 17.57
C VAL A 220 -8.56 -22.02 18.00
N PHE A 221 -8.51 -23.31 18.34
CA PHE A 221 -9.69 -24.08 18.75
C PHE A 221 -9.76 -24.47 20.23
N LEU A 222 -8.88 -23.94 21.09
CA LEU A 222 -8.98 -24.13 22.53
C LEU A 222 -8.68 -22.81 23.26
N LEU A 223 -9.71 -21.97 23.40
CA LEU A 223 -10.08 -21.20 24.61
C LEU A 223 -11.33 -20.34 24.35
#